data_AF-A0A378VW35-F1
#
_entry.id   AF-A0A378VW35-F1
#
_cell.length_a   1.000
_cell.length_b   1.000
_cell.length_c   1.000
_cell.angle_alpha   90.00
_cell.angle_beta   90.00
_cell.angle_gamma   90.00
#
_symmetry.space_group_name_H-M   'P 1'
#
loop_
_entity.id
_entity.type
_entity.pdbx_description
1 polymer ?
#
loop_
_entity_poly.entity_id
_entity_poly.type
_entity_poly.pdbx_seq_one_letter_code
_entity_poly.pdbx_strand_id
1 'polypeptide(L)'
;MQTFPELDLINVVYEKSLLLKGEKEAAQTAVELVRRKPDLNGVYRLLGLKLSDLDPAWKADADMMRSVIGRQLQRSVMYRCRNCHFKSQVFFWHCPACNKWQTFTPNKIEV
;
A
#
# COMPACT_ATOMS: atom_id res chain seq x y z
N MET A 1 -19.24 -8.21 -9.78
CA MET A 1 -18.64 -7.09 -9.00
C MET A 1 -17.64 -6.38 -9.88
N GLN A 2 -17.91 -5.14 -10.27
CA GLN A 2 -16.92 -4.29 -10.93
C GLN A 2 -15.92 -3.85 -9.84
N THR A 3 -14.72 -4.43 -9.84
CA THR A 3 -13.64 -3.99 -8.97
C THR A 3 -12.94 -2.82 -9.66
N PHE A 4 -13.39 -1.60 -9.37
CA PHE A 4 -12.62 -0.43 -9.72
C PHE A 4 -11.33 -0.43 -8.88
N PRO A 5 -10.15 -0.29 -9.49
CA PRO A 5 -8.92 -0.10 -8.73
C PRO A 5 -9.05 1.22 -7.96
N GLU A 6 -9.27 1.15 -6.65
CA GLU A 6 -9.10 2.32 -5.81
C GLU A 6 -7.61 2.68 -5.78
N LEU A 7 -7.28 3.82 -6.37
CA LEU A 7 -5.94 4.38 -6.33
C LEU A 7 -5.56 4.70 -4.88
N ASP A 8 -4.45 4.17 -4.40
CA ASP A 8 -3.85 4.65 -3.15
C ASP A 8 -3.25 6.04 -3.40
N LEU A 9 -3.96 7.07 -2.96
CA LEU A 9 -3.55 8.47 -3.05
C LEU A 9 -3.05 9.03 -1.71
N ILE A 10 -2.85 8.19 -0.68
CA ILE A 10 -2.50 8.65 0.67
C ILE A 10 -1.21 9.47 0.66
N ASN A 11 -0.18 9.02 -0.06
CA ASN A 11 1.09 9.76 -0.16
C ASN A 11 0.89 11.13 -0.81
N VAL A 12 0.12 11.20 -1.90
CA VAL A 12 -0.17 12.46 -2.60
C VAL A 12 -0.92 13.42 -1.68
N VAL A 13 -1.94 12.93 -0.97
CA VAL A 13 -2.71 13.76 -0.04
C VAL A 13 -1.84 14.21 1.13
N TYR A 14 -0.99 13.34 1.68
CA TYR A 14 -0.08 13.68 2.76
C TYR A 14 0.92 14.77 2.35
N GLU A 15 1.61 14.62 1.21
CA GLU A 15 2.57 15.60 0.70
C GLU A 15 1.92 16.96 0.46
N LYS A 16 0.72 17.00 -0.12
CA LYS A 16 -0.01 18.25 -0.34
C LYS A 16 -0.50 18.86 0.97
N SER A 17 -0.95 18.05 1.91
CA SER A 17 -1.36 18.52 3.24
C SER A 17 -0.15 19.10 4.00
N LEU A 18 1.02 18.45 3.91
CA LEU A 18 2.25 18.94 4.54
C LEU A 18 2.63 20.33 4.03
N LEU A 19 2.55 20.55 2.71
CA LEU A 19 2.86 21.85 2.10
C LEU A 19 1.87 22.95 2.46
N LEU A 20 0.58 22.62 2.58
CA LEU A 20 -0.49 23.61 2.77
C LEU A 20 -0.85 23.88 4.23
N LYS A 21 -0.65 22.88 5.10
CA LYS A 21 -1.20 22.85 6.48
C LYS A 21 -0.16 22.51 7.55
N GLY A 22 1.05 22.13 7.14
CA GLY A 22 2.12 21.75 8.05
C GLY A 22 2.01 20.32 8.59
N GLU A 23 3.02 19.91 9.35
CA GLU A 23 3.27 18.51 9.70
C GLU A 23 2.14 17.89 10.55
N LYS A 24 1.67 18.60 11.57
CA LYS A 24 0.66 18.07 12.51
C LYS A 24 -0.67 17.75 11.82
N GLU A 25 -1.18 18.67 11.01
CA GLU A 25 -2.43 18.48 10.28
C GLU A 25 -2.29 17.43 9.15
N ALA A 26 -1.12 17.40 8.49
CA ALA A 26 -0.82 16.37 7.49
C ALA A 26 -0.78 14.97 8.10
N ALA A 27 -0.11 14.81 9.24
CA ALA A 27 -0.07 13.55 9.98
C ALA A 27 -1.48 13.12 10.40
N GLN A 28 -2.30 14.03 10.93
CA GLN A 28 -3.68 13.72 11.30
C GLN A 28 -4.51 13.29 10.08
N THR A 29 -4.39 14.00 8.96
CA THR A 29 -5.08 13.65 7.70
C THR A 29 -4.69 12.24 7.24
N ALA A 30 -3.39 11.92 7.27
CA ALA A 30 -2.91 10.59 6.89
C ALA A 30 -3.46 9.50 7.84
N VAL A 31 -3.51 9.75 9.15
CA VAL A 31 -4.10 8.84 10.13
C VAL A 31 -5.58 8.58 9.83
N GLU A 32 -6.35 9.62 9.52
CA GLU A 32 -7.77 9.50 9.18
C GLU A 32 -7.99 8.69 7.91
N LEU A 33 -7.18 8.91 6.87
CA LEU A 33 -7.24 8.15 5.62
C LEU A 33 -6.91 6.67 5.83
N VAL A 34 -5.86 6.37 6.60
CA VAL A 34 -5.49 4.99 6.93
C VAL A 34 -6.60 4.30 7.72
N ARG A 35 -7.24 5.00 8.67
CA ARG A 35 -8.37 4.44 9.44
C ARG A 35 -9.59 4.16 8.58
N ARG A 36 -9.85 4.99 7.55
CA ARG A 36 -10.95 4.77 6.61
C ARG A 36 -10.75 3.52 5.75
N LYS A 37 -9.50 3.22 5.38
CA LYS A 37 -9.14 2.04 4.58
C LYS A 37 -7.84 1.42 5.12
N PRO A 38 -7.92 0.56 6.14
CA PRO A 38 -6.74 -0.07 6.71
C PRO A 38 -6.17 -1.11 5.75
N ASP A 39 -4.92 -0.91 5.32
CA ASP A 39 -4.12 -1.87 4.56
C ASP A 39 -2.67 -1.89 5.09
N LEU A 40 -1.84 -2.84 4.61
CA LEU A 40 -0.47 -3.01 5.09
C LEU A 40 0.39 -1.75 4.90
N ASN A 41 0.23 -1.04 3.78
CA ASN A 41 0.94 0.21 3.52
C ASN A 41 0.49 1.31 4.50
N GLY A 42 -0.80 1.41 4.74
CA GLY A 42 -1.39 2.34 5.70
C GLY A 42 -0.91 2.08 7.12
N VAL A 43 -0.88 0.84 7.58
CA VAL A 43 -0.37 0.49 8.92
C VAL A 43 1.12 0.81 9.04
N TYR A 44 1.92 0.50 8.02
CA TYR A 44 3.34 0.86 8.00
C TYR A 44 3.56 2.38 8.16
N ARG A 45 2.78 3.19 7.45
CA ARG A 45 2.80 4.66 7.55
C ARG A 45 2.35 5.13 8.93
N LEU A 46 1.25 4.59 9.45
CA LEU A 46 0.67 4.95 10.75
C LEU A 46 1.66 4.74 11.89
N LEU A 47 2.36 3.60 11.89
CA LEU A 47 3.40 3.31 12.89
C LEU A 47 4.53 4.34 12.80
N GLY A 48 4.97 4.70 11.59
CA GLY A 48 5.98 5.74 11.40
C GLY A 48 5.57 7.13 11.90
N LEU A 49 4.31 7.52 11.67
CA LEU A 49 3.77 8.81 12.12
C LEU A 49 3.59 8.89 13.64
N LYS A 50 3.34 7.76 14.30
CA LYS A 50 3.09 7.70 15.75
C LYS A 50 4.33 7.39 16.56
N LEU A 51 5.39 6.88 15.94
CA LEU A 51 6.58 6.38 16.62
C LEU A 51 7.17 7.40 17.61
N SER A 52 7.30 8.66 17.20
CA SER A 52 7.89 9.72 18.04
C SER A 52 7.08 10.03 19.30
N ASP A 53 5.76 9.86 19.25
CA ASP A 53 4.81 10.16 20.33
C ASP A 53 4.66 9.02 21.35
N LEU A 54 5.21 7.83 21.06
CA LEU A 54 5.08 6.66 21.92
C LEU A 54 6.03 6.72 23.14
N ASP A 55 5.60 6.07 24.22
CA ASP A 55 6.45 5.73 25.35
C ASP A 55 7.68 4.93 24.88
N PRO A 56 8.89 5.13 25.45
CA PRO A 56 10.09 4.38 25.11
C PRO A 56 9.92 2.85 25.05
N ALA A 57 9.14 2.26 25.95
CA ALA A 57 8.87 0.82 25.94
C ALA A 57 8.08 0.40 24.68
N TRP A 58 7.05 1.18 24.32
CA TRP A 58 6.22 0.93 23.14
C TRP A 58 6.91 1.28 21.82
N LYS A 59 7.89 2.19 21.83
CA LYS A 59 8.67 2.55 20.64
C LYS A 59 9.38 1.35 20.04
N ALA A 60 10.03 0.54 20.87
CA ALA A 60 10.76 -0.66 20.41
C ALA A 60 9.81 -1.68 19.75
N ASP A 61 8.65 -1.92 20.35
CA ASP A 61 7.64 -2.83 19.80
C ASP A 61 7.05 -2.30 18.50
N ALA A 62 6.73 -1.01 18.43
CA ALA A 62 6.21 -0.37 17.23
C ALA A 62 7.23 -0.38 16.08
N ASP A 63 8.51 -0.17 16.35
CA ASP A 63 9.58 -0.27 15.34
C ASP A 63 9.77 -1.70 14.84
N MET A 64 9.68 -2.68 15.74
CA MET A 64 9.71 -4.10 15.35
C MET A 64 8.53 -4.44 14.44
N MET A 65 7.31 -4.05 14.80
CA MET A 65 6.11 -4.25 13.97
C MET A 65 6.26 -3.58 12.60
N ARG A 66 6.72 -2.32 12.58
CA ARG A 66 6.96 -1.56 11.35
C ARG A 66 7.99 -2.25 10.46
N SER A 67 9.04 -2.82 11.04
CA SER A 67 10.07 -3.55 10.32
C SER A 67 9.55 -4.85 9.70
N VAL A 68 8.72 -5.60 10.42
CA VAL A 68 8.07 -6.83 9.91
C VAL A 68 7.15 -6.49 8.74
N ILE A 69 6.29 -5.48 8.90
CA ILE A 69 5.37 -5.03 7.86
C ILE A 69 6.17 -4.52 6.65
N GLY A 70 7.25 -3.76 6.88
CA GLY A 70 8.15 -3.30 5.84
C GLY A 70 8.69 -4.44 4.98
N ARG A 71 9.14 -5.55 5.61
CA ARG A 71 9.60 -6.74 4.87
C ARG A 71 8.48 -7.40 4.06
N GLN A 72 7.26 -7.44 4.59
CA GLN A 72 6.11 -7.96 3.85
C GLN A 72 5.78 -7.08 2.64
N LEU A 73 5.86 -5.75 2.79
CA LEU A 73 5.66 -4.79 1.69
C LEU A 73 6.74 -4.86 0.61
N GLN A 74 7.94 -5.34 0.93
CA GLN A 74 9.00 -5.60 -0.06
C GLN A 74 8.68 -6.80 -0.96
N ARG A 75 7.67 -7.62 -0.66
CA ARG A 75 7.27 -8.71 -1.55
C ARG A 75 6.80 -8.15 -2.89
N SER A 76 7.23 -8.80 -3.97
CA SER A 76 6.97 -8.30 -5.31
C SER A 76 5.48 -8.40 -5.63
N VAL A 77 4.84 -7.24 -5.77
CA VAL A 77 3.50 -7.15 -6.33
C VAL A 77 3.56 -7.50 -7.82
N MET A 78 2.86 -8.56 -8.22
CA MET A 78 2.81 -9.02 -9.61
C MET A 78 1.39 -8.97 -10.15
N TYR A 79 1.27 -8.70 -11.45
CA TYR A 79 0.08 -9.01 -12.21
C TYR A 79 -0.06 -10.51 -12.37
N ARG A 80 -1.29 -11.03 -12.26
CA ARG A 80 -1.61 -12.45 -12.47
C ARG A 80 -2.68 -12.60 -13.53
N CYS A 81 -2.42 -13.44 -14.53
CA CYS A 81 -3.43 -13.83 -15.52
C CYS A 81 -4.55 -14.62 -14.82
N ARG A 82 -5.79 -14.17 -14.93
CA ARG A 82 -6.95 -14.87 -14.32
C ARG A 82 -7.30 -16.20 -15.01
N ASN A 83 -6.73 -16.47 -16.18
CA ASN A 83 -6.97 -17.71 -16.93
C ASN A 83 -5.95 -18.82 -16.63
N CYS A 84 -4.64 -18.51 -16.69
CA CYS A 84 -3.58 -19.52 -16.57
C CYS A 84 -2.64 -19.28 -15.37
N HIS A 85 -2.92 -18.27 -14.55
CA HIS A 85 -2.11 -17.92 -13.38
C HIS A 85 -0.66 -17.48 -13.65
N PHE A 86 -0.29 -17.24 -14.91
CA PHE A 86 0.99 -16.62 -15.26
C PHE A 86 1.18 -15.29 -14.52
N LYS A 87 2.36 -15.08 -13.94
CA LYS A 87 2.70 -13.93 -13.09
C LYS A 87 3.73 -13.03 -13.80
N SER A 88 3.57 -11.73 -13.72
CA SER A 88 4.54 -10.77 -14.26
C SER A 88 4.55 -9.45 -13.48
N GLN A 89 5.69 -8.76 -13.44
CA GLN A 89 5.77 -7.41 -12.88
C GLN A 89 5.19 -6.33 -13.81
N VAL A 90 5.06 -6.64 -15.11
CA VAL A 90 4.53 -5.73 -16.14
C VAL A 90 3.13 -6.18 -16.55
N PHE A 91 2.27 -5.21 -16.86
CA PHE A 91 0.91 -5.48 -17.31
C PHE A 91 0.92 -5.91 -18.78
N PHE A 92 0.21 -6.99 -19.10
CA PHE A 92 0.02 -7.46 -20.46
C PHE A 92 -1.45 -7.44 -20.85
N TRP A 93 -1.76 -6.78 -21.97
CA TRP A 93 -3.08 -6.86 -22.60
C TRP A 93 -3.36 -8.25 -23.17
N HIS A 94 -2.31 -8.88 -23.73
CA HIS A 94 -2.33 -10.22 -24.30
C HIS A 94 -1.39 -11.12 -23.49
N CYS A 95 -1.92 -12.17 -22.87
CA CYS A 95 -1.14 -13.01 -21.98
C CYS A 95 -0.11 -13.86 -22.75
N PRO A 96 1.20 -13.75 -22.45
CA PRO A 96 2.24 -14.47 -23.19
C PRO A 96 2.24 -15.99 -22.97
N ALA A 97 1.56 -16.47 -21.92
CA ALA A 97 1.51 -17.89 -21.59
C ALA A 97 0.29 -18.63 -22.18
N CYS A 98 -0.89 -17.98 -22.20
CA CYS A 98 -2.12 -18.62 -22.68
C CYS A 98 -2.78 -17.92 -23.87
N ASN A 99 -2.14 -16.89 -24.42
CA ASN A 99 -2.57 -16.14 -25.60
C ASN A 99 -4.00 -15.54 -25.52
N LYS A 100 -4.55 -15.39 -24.30
CA LYS A 100 -5.85 -14.75 -24.09
C LYS A 100 -5.69 -13.25 -23.85
N TRP A 101 -6.64 -12.48 -24.36
CA TRP A 101 -6.72 -11.04 -24.16
C TRP A 101 -7.44 -10.69 -22.86
N GLN A 102 -7.10 -9.53 -22.28
CA GLN A 102 -7.79 -8.89 -21.15
C GLN A 102 -7.92 -9.77 -19.89
N THR A 103 -7.00 -10.71 -19.70
CA THR A 103 -7.04 -11.65 -18.57
C THR A 103 -6.45 -11.08 -17.28
N PHE A 104 -5.58 -10.07 -17.36
CA PHE A 104 -4.98 -9.41 -16.21
C PHE A 104 -5.92 -8.36 -15.61
N THR A 105 -5.87 -8.22 -14.28
CA THR A 105 -6.50 -7.11 -13.56
C THR A 105 -5.54 -5.93 -13.44
N PRO A 106 -6.01 -4.67 -13.39
CA PRO A 106 -5.18 -3.52 -13.07
C PRO A 106 -4.53 -3.61 -11.68
N ASN A 107 -5.17 -4.32 -10.76
CA ASN A 107 -4.61 -4.57 -9.43
C ASN A 107 -3.54 -5.66 -9.52
N LYS A 108 -2.36 -5.33 -9.00
CA LYS A 108 -1.34 -6.32 -8.70
C LYS A 108 -1.76 -7.13 -7.46
N ILE A 109 -1.33 -8.38 -7.41
CA ILE A 109 -1.49 -9.24 -6.25
C ILE A 109 -0.15 -9.39 -5.53
N GLU A 110 -0.21 -9.56 -4.22
CA GLU A 110 0.93 -10.07 -3.46
C GLU A 110 1.20 -11.53 -3.89
N VAL A 111 2.47 -11.85 -4.08
CA VAL A 111 2.96 -13.20 -4.42
C VAL A 111 3.92 -13.69 -3.36
#